data_AF-A0A4R4F4B2-F1
#
_entry.id   AF-A0A4R4F4B2-F1
#
_cell.length_a   1.000
_cell.length_b   1.000
_cell.length_c   1.000
_cell.angle_alpha   90.00
_cell.angle_beta   90.00
_cell.angle_gamma   90.00
#
_symmetry.space_group_name_H-M   'P 1'
#
loop_
_entity.id
_entity.type
_entity.pdbx_description
1 polymer ?
#
loop_
_entity_poly.entity_id
_entity_poly.type
_entity_poly.pdbx_seq_one_letter_code
_entity_poly.pdbx_strand_id
1 'polypeptide(L)'
;MAEIDYTQVETDIGMKIMLKLSMYCALVIFLVLSSNLSYAQQRCSGSEYQQFDFWVGEWNVYNTAGDKVGINAITKTFDGCALHEQYQNMRDYRGASYNIYDATREVWHQTWVDNGGLLLVLEGGVIDGKMVLSGETQNTDGKVLKQRISWELLNDGRVRQLWETRQQDEDWTVAFDGYYERQP
;
A
#
# COMPACT_ATOMS: atom_id res chain seq x y z
N MET A 1 -47.07 66.99 -24.35
CA MET A 1 -46.37 65.93 -25.08
C MET A 1 -45.07 65.70 -24.34
N ALA A 2 -44.83 64.50 -23.82
CA ALA A 2 -43.56 64.17 -23.17
C ALA A 2 -42.54 63.84 -24.27
N GLU A 3 -41.45 64.58 -24.30
CA GLU A 3 -40.32 64.37 -25.22
C GLU A 3 -39.50 63.20 -24.66
N ILE A 4 -39.38 62.12 -25.43
CA ILE A 4 -38.60 60.95 -25.04
C ILE A 4 -37.13 61.31 -25.24
N ASP A 5 -36.35 61.28 -24.16
CA ASP A 5 -34.90 61.45 -24.21
C ASP A 5 -34.26 60.15 -24.74
N TYR A 6 -34.03 60.12 -26.05
CA TYR A 6 -33.43 58.98 -26.75
C TYR A 6 -31.99 58.70 -26.31
N THR A 7 -31.25 59.72 -25.87
CA THR A 7 -29.87 59.57 -25.34
C THR A 7 -29.83 58.81 -24.01
N GLN A 8 -30.82 58.99 -23.15
CA GLN A 8 -30.94 58.22 -21.90
C GLN A 8 -31.32 56.75 -22.16
N VAL A 9 -32.10 56.49 -23.21
CA VAL A 9 -32.49 55.12 -23.59
C VAL A 9 -31.30 54.36 -24.20
N GLU A 10 -30.48 54.99 -25.04
CA GLU A 10 -29.28 54.38 -25.63
C GLU A 10 -28.23 54.02 -24.57
N THR A 11 -28.03 54.88 -23.56
CA THR A 11 -27.07 54.63 -22.48
C THR A 11 -27.48 53.48 -21.55
N ASP A 12 -28.78 53.36 -21.22
CA ASP A 12 -29.30 52.26 -20.40
C ASP A 12 -29.26 50.91 -21.16
N ILE A 13 -29.55 50.91 -22.46
CA ILE A 13 -29.42 49.72 -23.32
C ILE A 13 -27.95 49.29 -23.41
N GLY A 14 -27.03 50.23 -23.64
CA GLY A 14 -25.60 49.95 -23.70
C GLY A 14 -25.05 49.36 -22.39
N MET A 15 -25.47 49.90 -21.25
CA MET A 15 -25.07 49.40 -19.93
C MET A 15 -25.61 47.99 -19.66
N LYS A 16 -26.87 47.70 -19.98
CA LYS A 16 -27.48 46.36 -19.85
C LYS A 16 -26.82 45.32 -20.77
N ILE A 17 -26.40 45.72 -21.97
CA ILE A 17 -25.66 44.86 -22.90
C ILE A 17 -24.26 44.57 -22.37
N MET A 18 -23.53 45.58 -21.89
CA MET A 18 -22.20 45.40 -21.26
C MET A 18 -22.25 44.49 -20.03
N LEU A 19 -23.26 44.65 -19.16
CA LEU A 19 -23.46 43.79 -17.98
C LEU A 19 -23.72 42.33 -18.37
N LYS A 20 -24.54 42.09 -19.40
CA LYS A 20 -24.77 40.74 -19.92
C LYS A 20 -23.51 40.15 -20.55
N LEU A 21 -22.77 40.89 -21.36
CA LEU A 21 -21.50 40.42 -21.94
C LEU A 21 -20.46 40.13 -20.86
N SER A 22 -20.35 40.98 -19.84
CA SER A 22 -19.48 40.76 -18.69
C SER A 22 -19.84 39.48 -17.93
N MET A 23 -21.14 39.24 -17.72
CA MET A 23 -21.63 38.04 -17.04
C MET A 23 -21.41 36.76 -17.88
N TYR A 24 -21.59 36.82 -19.20
CA TYR A 24 -21.27 35.72 -20.12
C TYR A 24 -19.75 35.43 -20.16
N CYS A 25 -18.91 36.46 -20.21
CA CYS A 25 -17.46 36.29 -20.11
C CYS A 25 -17.04 35.66 -18.78
N ALA A 26 -17.61 36.13 -17.65
CA ALA A 26 -17.33 35.56 -16.34
C ALA A 26 -17.78 34.08 -16.24
N LEU A 27 -18.94 33.73 -16.80
CA LEU A 27 -19.45 32.36 -16.84
C LEU A 27 -18.57 31.43 -17.70
N VAL A 28 -18.12 31.90 -18.87
CA VAL A 28 -17.21 31.14 -19.75
C VAL A 28 -15.84 30.95 -19.11
N ILE A 29 -15.29 31.98 -18.46
CA ILE A 29 -14.03 31.88 -17.71
C ILE A 29 -14.16 30.88 -16.55
N PHE A 30 -15.28 30.90 -15.82
CA PHE A 30 -15.52 29.95 -14.73
C PHE A 30 -15.60 28.50 -15.23
N LEU A 31 -16.29 28.26 -16.36
CA LEU A 31 -16.40 26.92 -16.96
C LEU A 31 -15.05 26.37 -17.46
N VAL A 32 -14.17 27.23 -18.02
CA VAL A 32 -12.83 26.83 -18.51
C VAL A 32 -11.87 26.53 -17.34
N LEU A 33 -12.02 27.18 -16.19
CA LEU A 33 -11.20 26.95 -15.01
C LEU A 33 -11.52 25.62 -14.29
N SER A 34 -12.75 25.11 -14.42
CA SER A 34 -13.16 23.83 -13.80
C SER A 34 -12.62 22.56 -14.50
N SER A 35 -12.03 22.68 -15.69
CA SER A 35 -11.58 21.53 -16.50
C SER A 35 -10.21 20.97 -16.12
N ASN A 36 -9.50 21.58 -15.16
CA ASN A 36 -8.13 21.19 -14.78
C ASN A 36 -8.06 20.50 -13.42
N LEU A 37 -9.08 19.73 -13.05
CA LEU A 37 -8.90 18.67 -12.06
C LEU A 37 -8.24 17.49 -12.76
N SER A 38 -6.95 17.63 -13.05
CA SER A 38 -6.07 16.48 -13.24
C SER A 38 -6.10 15.71 -11.92
N TYR A 39 -6.98 14.71 -11.81
CA TYR A 39 -6.85 13.68 -10.81
C TYR A 39 -5.46 13.09 -11.07
N ALA A 40 -4.48 13.43 -10.23
CA ALA A 40 -3.17 12.82 -10.32
C ALA A 40 -3.42 11.32 -10.31
N GLN A 41 -3.17 10.65 -11.43
CA GLN A 41 -3.47 9.23 -11.55
C GLN A 41 -2.57 8.53 -10.53
N GLN A 42 -3.17 8.13 -9.42
CA GLN A 42 -2.45 7.55 -8.30
C GLN A 42 -1.79 6.29 -8.83
N ARG A 43 -0.45 6.26 -8.82
CA ARG A 43 0.31 5.08 -9.22
C ARG A 43 -0.04 3.93 -8.27
N CYS A 44 -0.09 2.72 -8.80
CA CYS A 44 -0.34 1.52 -7.99
C CYS A 44 -1.64 1.61 -7.16
N SER A 45 -2.71 2.09 -7.81
CA SER A 45 -4.03 2.30 -7.20
C SER A 45 -5.02 1.15 -7.42
N GLY A 46 -4.62 0.09 -8.14
CA GLY A 46 -5.41 -1.13 -8.29
C GLY A 46 -5.68 -1.81 -6.95
N SER A 47 -6.78 -2.56 -6.87
CA SER A 47 -7.19 -3.26 -5.64
C SER A 47 -6.13 -4.26 -5.16
N GLU A 48 -5.36 -4.80 -6.09
CA GLU A 48 -4.29 -5.76 -5.88
C GLU A 48 -3.17 -5.17 -5.03
N TYR A 49 -2.81 -3.90 -5.23
CA TYR A 49 -1.81 -3.18 -4.45
C TYR A 49 -2.23 -2.94 -2.99
N GLN A 50 -3.51 -3.14 -2.67
CA GLN A 50 -4.07 -2.96 -1.32
C GLN A 50 -4.26 -4.29 -0.58
N GLN A 51 -4.05 -5.44 -1.25
CA GLN A 51 -4.31 -6.75 -0.68
C GLN A 51 -3.49 -7.05 0.58
N PHE A 52 -2.31 -6.45 0.73
CA PHE A 52 -1.43 -6.65 1.89
C PHE A 52 -1.50 -5.50 2.91
N ASP A 53 -2.43 -4.55 2.75
CA ASP A 53 -2.54 -3.35 3.59
C ASP A 53 -2.86 -3.64 5.05
N PHE A 54 -3.49 -4.78 5.35
CA PHE A 54 -3.82 -5.19 6.72
C PHE A 54 -2.59 -5.31 7.61
N TRP A 55 -1.41 -5.52 7.01
CA TRP A 55 -0.12 -5.64 7.70
C TRP A 55 0.59 -4.30 7.92
N VAL A 56 0.15 -3.24 7.24
CA VAL A 56 0.75 -1.90 7.39
C VAL A 56 0.51 -1.35 8.79
N GLY A 57 1.57 -0.83 9.41
CA GLY A 57 1.56 -0.28 10.76
C GLY A 57 2.84 -0.53 11.55
N GLU A 58 2.82 -0.09 12.80
CA GLU A 58 3.85 -0.36 13.79
C GLU A 58 3.34 -1.43 14.77
N TRP A 59 4.19 -2.41 15.05
CA TRP A 59 3.80 -3.64 15.73
C TRP A 59 4.77 -4.01 16.85
N ASN A 60 4.23 -4.56 17.92
CA ASN A 60 4.92 -5.45 18.84
C ASN A 60 4.72 -6.89 18.34
N VAL A 61 5.79 -7.68 18.26
CA VAL A 61 5.72 -9.06 17.78
C VAL A 61 5.86 -10.01 18.95
N TYR A 62 4.95 -10.97 19.06
CA TYR A 62 4.88 -11.97 20.12
C TYR A 62 4.98 -13.39 19.55
N ASN A 63 5.57 -14.33 20.30
CA ASN A 63 5.53 -15.75 19.94
C ASN A 63 4.24 -16.43 20.44
N THR A 64 4.07 -17.72 20.15
CA THR A 64 2.93 -18.53 20.63
C THR A 64 2.87 -18.72 22.15
N ALA A 65 3.97 -18.47 22.87
CA ALA A 65 4.02 -18.49 24.34
C ALA A 65 3.60 -17.15 24.97
N GLY A 66 3.42 -16.09 24.18
CA GLY A 66 3.06 -14.76 24.64
C GLY A 66 4.24 -13.86 25.00
N ASP A 67 5.48 -14.27 24.71
CA ASP A 67 6.65 -13.42 24.93
C ASP A 67 6.80 -12.41 23.79
N LYS A 68 7.09 -11.16 24.12
CA LYS A 68 7.48 -10.15 23.12
C LYS A 68 8.87 -10.51 22.57
N VAL A 69 8.94 -10.80 21.28
CA VAL A 69 10.17 -11.22 20.57
C VAL A 69 10.76 -10.13 19.68
N GLY A 70 10.01 -9.07 19.38
CA GLY A 70 10.52 -7.96 18.59
C GLY A 70 9.53 -6.83 18.38
N ILE A 71 9.92 -5.92 17.49
CA ILE A 71 9.10 -4.85 16.93
C ILE A 71 9.22 -4.90 15.41
N ASN A 72 8.17 -4.45 14.73
CA ASN A 72 8.17 -4.38 13.27
C ASN A 72 7.45 -3.12 12.80
N ALA A 73 7.99 -2.45 11.78
CA ALA A 73 7.36 -1.30 11.15
C ALA A 73 7.20 -1.57 9.65
N ILE A 74 5.95 -1.55 9.18
CA ILE A 74 5.59 -1.76 7.78
C ILE A 74 4.98 -0.48 7.25
N THR A 75 5.61 0.09 6.23
CA THR A 75 5.22 1.38 5.62
C THR A 75 4.99 1.23 4.14
N LYS A 76 4.05 2.01 3.58
CA LYS A 76 3.94 2.18 2.13
C LYS A 76 5.05 3.10 1.64
N THR A 77 5.73 2.71 0.56
CA THR A 77 6.78 3.48 -0.10
C THR A 77 6.53 3.54 -1.60
N PHE A 78 7.29 4.38 -2.32
CA PHE A 78 7.15 4.60 -3.77
C PHE A 78 5.70 4.87 -4.20
N ASP A 79 5.07 5.85 -3.56
CA ASP A 79 3.67 6.25 -3.82
C ASP A 79 2.63 5.13 -3.62
N GLY A 80 2.95 4.12 -2.81
CA GLY A 80 2.07 2.98 -2.54
C GLY A 80 2.32 1.76 -3.43
N CYS A 81 3.36 1.80 -4.27
CA CYS A 81 3.71 0.66 -5.12
C CYS A 81 4.39 -0.49 -4.37
N ALA A 82 4.97 -0.23 -3.20
CA ALA A 82 5.58 -1.28 -2.39
C ALA A 82 5.39 -1.04 -0.89
N LEU A 83 5.50 -2.11 -0.11
CA LEU A 83 5.65 -2.06 1.33
C LEU A 83 7.12 -2.22 1.69
N HIS A 84 7.61 -1.39 2.59
CA HIS A 84 8.92 -1.52 3.23
C HIS A 84 8.72 -1.93 4.69
N GLU A 85 9.26 -3.10 5.03
CA GLU A 85 9.27 -3.66 6.37
C GLU A 85 10.63 -3.41 7.03
N GLN A 86 10.63 -3.09 8.33
CA GLN A 86 11.82 -3.05 9.17
C GLN A 86 11.54 -3.76 10.49
N TYR A 87 12.19 -4.89 10.69
CA TYR A 87 12.08 -5.73 11.88
C TYR A 87 13.31 -5.62 12.77
N GLN A 88 13.08 -5.61 14.08
CA GLN A 88 14.13 -5.73 15.08
C GLN A 88 13.68 -6.64 16.22
N ASN A 89 14.51 -7.60 16.62
CA ASN A 89 14.19 -8.44 17.77
C ASN A 89 14.55 -7.77 19.11
N MET A 90 14.37 -8.47 20.23
CA MET A 90 14.78 -7.98 21.56
C MET A 90 16.30 -7.94 21.81
N ARG A 91 17.13 -8.22 20.79
CA ARG A 91 18.60 -8.25 20.84
C ARG A 91 19.18 -7.43 19.68
N ASP A 92 20.18 -7.95 18.99
CA ASP A 92 20.95 -7.31 17.92
C ASP A 92 20.55 -7.75 16.51
N TYR A 93 19.55 -8.62 16.38
CA TYR A 93 19.05 -9.07 15.07
C TYR A 93 18.09 -8.04 14.47
N ARG A 94 18.30 -7.73 13.20
CA ARG A 94 17.52 -6.79 12.41
C ARG A 94 17.40 -7.28 10.98
N GLY A 95 16.24 -7.05 10.39
CA GLY A 95 15.96 -7.37 9.00
C GLY A 95 15.01 -6.37 8.37
N ALA A 96 14.90 -6.44 7.05
CA ALA A 96 14.02 -5.60 6.28
C ALA A 96 13.54 -6.34 5.04
N SER A 97 12.35 -5.98 4.55
CA SER A 97 11.87 -6.46 3.27
C SER A 97 11.26 -5.36 2.41
N TYR A 98 11.31 -5.58 1.09
CA TYR A 98 10.45 -4.90 0.14
C TYR A 98 9.43 -5.88 -0.41
N ASN A 99 8.16 -5.46 -0.43
CA ASN A 99 7.03 -6.24 -0.90
C ASN A 99 6.33 -5.45 -2.01
N ILE A 100 6.17 -6.02 -3.19
CA ILE A 100 5.57 -5.35 -4.35
C ILE A 100 4.57 -6.28 -5.04
N TYR A 101 3.48 -5.72 -5.54
CA TYR A 101 2.63 -6.41 -6.52
C TYR A 101 3.17 -6.16 -7.93
N ASP A 102 3.64 -7.23 -8.57
CA ASP A 102 4.05 -7.22 -9.98
C ASP A 102 2.84 -7.43 -10.86
N ALA A 103 2.26 -6.33 -11.35
CA ALA A 103 1.09 -6.36 -12.22
C ALA A 103 1.32 -7.05 -13.57
N THR A 104 2.57 -7.25 -14.01
CA THR A 104 2.85 -7.94 -15.28
C THR A 104 2.78 -9.46 -15.14
N ARG A 105 3.04 -9.96 -13.93
CA ARG A 105 3.01 -11.38 -13.59
C ARG A 105 1.83 -11.75 -12.69
N GLU A 106 1.09 -10.76 -12.20
CA GLU A 106 -0.05 -10.89 -11.30
C GLU A 106 0.31 -11.61 -9.99
N VAL A 107 1.50 -11.32 -9.46
CA VAL A 107 2.01 -11.92 -8.21
C VAL A 107 2.51 -10.86 -7.25
N TRP A 108 2.37 -11.13 -5.95
CA TRP A 108 3.14 -10.46 -4.93
C TRP A 108 4.55 -11.05 -4.86
N HIS A 109 5.53 -10.17 -4.72
CA HIS A 109 6.94 -10.51 -4.57
C HIS A 109 7.48 -9.86 -3.29
N GLN A 110 8.22 -10.64 -2.50
CA GLN A 110 8.97 -10.15 -1.35
C GLN A 110 10.45 -10.48 -1.53
N THR A 111 11.30 -9.49 -1.28
CA THR A 111 12.73 -9.70 -0.99
C THR A 111 13.02 -9.31 0.45
N TRP A 112 13.43 -10.27 1.28
CA TRP A 112 13.86 -10.06 2.66
C TRP A 112 15.37 -10.19 2.79
N VAL A 113 15.97 -9.33 3.61
CA VAL A 113 17.38 -9.40 4.01
C VAL A 113 17.53 -9.18 5.52
N ASP A 114 18.55 -9.75 6.13
CA ASP A 114 18.89 -9.49 7.54
C ASP A 114 20.39 -9.31 7.80
N ASN A 115 20.72 -8.91 9.04
CA ASN A 115 22.10 -8.75 9.48
C ASN A 115 22.82 -10.07 9.81
N GLY A 116 22.15 -11.22 9.65
CA GLY A 116 22.75 -12.55 9.65
C GLY A 116 23.18 -13.00 8.25
N GLY A 117 22.83 -12.24 7.20
CA GLY A 117 23.15 -12.56 5.80
C GLY A 117 22.12 -13.45 5.11
N LEU A 118 20.93 -13.63 5.69
CA LEU A 118 19.84 -14.32 5.01
C LEU A 118 19.30 -13.47 3.86
N LEU A 119 19.04 -14.11 2.72
CA LEU A 119 18.25 -13.59 1.62
C LEU A 119 17.07 -14.53 1.40
N LEU A 120 15.85 -14.00 1.44
CA LEU A 120 14.66 -14.70 0.96
C LEU A 120 14.08 -13.95 -0.24
N VAL A 121 13.78 -14.70 -1.29
CA VAL A 121 13.05 -14.21 -2.47
C VAL A 121 11.80 -15.06 -2.59
N LEU A 122 10.65 -14.45 -2.34
CA LEU A 122 9.37 -15.14 -2.18
C LEU A 122 8.34 -14.55 -3.13
N GLU A 123 7.47 -15.39 -3.69
CA GLU A 123 6.37 -14.97 -4.54
C GLU A 123 5.07 -15.69 -4.18
N GLY A 124 3.94 -15.07 -4.52
CA GLY A 124 2.62 -15.64 -4.29
C GLY A 124 1.52 -14.60 -4.37
N GLY A 125 0.56 -14.68 -3.45
CA GLY A 125 -0.60 -13.80 -3.45
C GLY A 125 -1.61 -14.18 -2.37
N VAL A 126 -2.83 -13.67 -2.52
CA VAL A 126 -3.90 -13.96 -1.56
C VAL A 126 -4.48 -15.36 -1.79
N ILE A 127 -4.49 -16.19 -0.76
CA ILE A 127 -5.11 -17.52 -0.74
C ILE A 127 -5.94 -17.63 0.54
N ASP A 128 -7.24 -17.92 0.39
CA ASP A 128 -8.19 -18.06 1.51
C ASP A 128 -8.15 -16.89 2.52
N GLY A 129 -8.02 -15.66 2.00
CA GLY A 129 -7.97 -14.43 2.81
C GLY A 129 -6.62 -14.15 3.47
N LYS A 130 -5.59 -14.96 3.22
CA LYS A 130 -4.22 -14.79 3.74
C LYS A 130 -3.30 -14.36 2.62
N MET A 131 -2.34 -13.49 2.91
CA MET A 131 -1.20 -13.32 2.01
C MET A 131 -0.30 -14.54 2.16
N VAL A 132 -0.02 -15.29 1.10
CA VAL A 132 0.83 -16.49 1.14
C VAL A 132 1.93 -16.35 0.09
N LEU A 133 3.18 -16.29 0.54
CA LEU A 133 4.36 -16.19 -0.31
C LEU A 133 5.26 -17.42 -0.10
N SER A 134 5.88 -17.91 -1.17
CA SER A 134 6.75 -19.08 -1.14
C SER A 134 7.98 -18.87 -2.01
N GLY A 135 9.05 -19.59 -1.68
CA GLY A 135 10.30 -19.54 -2.44
C GLY A 135 11.25 -20.62 -1.98
N GLU A 136 12.50 -20.52 -2.41
CA GLU A 136 13.54 -21.50 -2.08
C GLU A 136 14.82 -20.79 -1.64
N THR A 137 15.50 -21.38 -0.68
CA THR A 137 16.88 -21.03 -0.32
C THR A 137 17.73 -22.30 -0.27
N GLN A 138 18.99 -22.17 0.10
CA GLN A 138 19.87 -23.30 0.36
C GLN A 138 20.26 -23.31 1.84
N ASN A 139 20.27 -24.50 2.44
CA ASN A 139 20.85 -24.66 3.77
C ASN A 139 22.40 -24.64 3.70
N THR A 140 23.07 -24.73 4.84
CA THR A 140 24.54 -24.74 4.92
C THR A 140 25.20 -25.89 4.18
N ASP A 141 24.46 -26.98 3.90
CA ASP A 141 24.93 -28.14 3.15
C ASP A 141 24.67 -28.02 1.65
N GLY A 142 24.16 -26.86 1.18
CA GLY A 142 23.81 -26.62 -0.22
C GLY A 142 22.51 -27.32 -0.68
N LYS A 143 21.74 -27.90 0.24
CA LYS A 143 20.46 -28.54 -0.07
C LYS A 143 19.35 -27.50 -0.15
N VAL A 144 18.47 -27.66 -1.13
CA VAL A 144 17.28 -26.82 -1.29
C VAL A 144 16.39 -26.90 -0.06
N LEU A 145 16.02 -25.73 0.45
CA LEU A 145 15.09 -25.55 1.56
C LEU A 145 13.93 -24.67 1.10
N LYS A 146 12.76 -25.28 0.96
CA LYS A 146 11.52 -24.58 0.56
C LYS A 146 11.04 -23.71 1.72
N GLN A 147 10.52 -22.55 1.38
CA GLN A 147 10.01 -21.52 2.27
C GLN A 147 8.54 -21.30 1.96
N ARG A 148 7.70 -21.18 2.98
CA ARG A 148 6.32 -20.71 2.87
C ARG A 148 6.01 -19.81 4.04
N ILE A 149 5.58 -18.58 3.77
CA ILE A 149 5.17 -17.62 4.79
C ILE A 149 3.75 -17.17 4.51
N SER A 150 2.92 -17.16 5.54
CA SER A 150 1.56 -16.65 5.47
C SER A 150 1.32 -15.54 6.48
N TRP A 151 0.54 -14.54 6.09
CA TRP A 151 0.07 -13.46 6.95
C TRP A 151 -1.45 -13.41 6.93
N GLU A 152 -2.06 -13.41 8.11
CA GLU A 152 -3.50 -13.47 8.31
C GLU A 152 -3.95 -12.40 9.31
N LEU A 153 -4.91 -11.56 8.91
CA LEU A 153 -5.59 -10.65 9.84
C LEU A 153 -6.58 -11.46 10.69
N LEU A 154 -6.37 -11.44 12.01
CA LEU A 154 -7.23 -12.11 12.99
C LEU A 154 -8.42 -11.22 13.39
N ASN A 155 -9.47 -11.86 13.91
CA ASN A 155 -10.69 -11.16 14.36
C ASN A 155 -10.45 -10.17 15.50
N ASP A 156 -9.38 -10.33 16.27
CA ASP A 156 -8.99 -9.43 17.36
C ASP A 156 -8.11 -8.26 16.88
N GLY A 157 -7.88 -8.14 15.56
CA GLY A 157 -7.10 -7.07 14.95
C GLY A 157 -5.59 -7.32 14.90
N ARG A 158 -5.11 -8.44 15.46
CA ARG A 158 -3.72 -8.87 15.31
C ARG A 158 -3.45 -9.42 13.92
N VAL A 159 -2.19 -9.42 13.50
CA VAL A 159 -1.75 -10.18 12.31
C VAL A 159 -0.96 -11.40 12.77
N ARG A 160 -1.35 -12.60 12.34
CA ARG A 160 -0.53 -13.80 12.53
C ARG A 160 0.41 -13.97 11.34
N GLN A 161 1.69 -14.18 11.60
CA GLN A 161 2.66 -14.64 10.63
C GLN A 161 3.02 -16.09 10.95
N LEU A 162 2.87 -16.98 9.97
CA LEU A 162 3.35 -18.36 10.05
C LEU A 162 4.38 -18.58 8.94
N TRP A 163 5.62 -18.86 9.33
CA TRP A 163 6.72 -19.24 8.46
C TRP A 163 7.06 -20.71 8.65
N GLU A 164 6.95 -21.47 7.56
CA GLU A 164 7.27 -22.87 7.48
C GLU A 164 8.42 -23.12 6.51
N THR A 165 9.23 -24.14 6.81
CA THR A 165 10.28 -24.64 5.92
C THR A 165 10.12 -26.13 5.66
N ARG A 166 10.62 -26.59 4.52
CA ARG A 166 10.62 -28.01 4.15
C ARG A 166 11.86 -28.36 3.36
N GLN A 167 12.52 -29.44 3.75
CA GLN A 167 13.64 -30.03 3.00
C GLN A 167 13.12 -31.18 2.13
N GLN A 168 13.40 -31.13 0.83
CA GLN A 168 13.05 -32.21 -0.12
C GLN A 168 11.59 -32.72 0.04
N ASP A 169 11.44 -34.00 0.38
CA ASP A 169 10.17 -34.72 0.56
C ASP A 169 9.75 -34.87 2.03
N GLU A 170 10.39 -34.14 2.95
CA GLU A 170 10.02 -34.11 4.36
C GLU A 170 8.70 -33.34 4.59
N ASP A 171 8.17 -33.42 5.80
CA ASP A 171 7.03 -32.61 6.21
C ASP A 171 7.42 -31.14 6.40
N TRP A 172 6.43 -30.25 6.32
CA TRP A 172 6.62 -28.85 6.67
C TRP A 172 6.89 -28.71 8.18
N THR A 173 7.86 -27.87 8.52
CA THR A 173 8.22 -27.55 9.90
C THR A 173 8.08 -26.05 10.13
N VAL A 174 7.59 -25.68 11.32
CA VAL A 174 7.41 -24.27 11.68
C VAL A 174 8.77 -23.67 12.05
N ALA A 175 9.23 -22.71 11.26
CA ALA A 175 10.40 -21.88 11.57
C ALA A 175 10.02 -20.71 12.49
N PHE A 176 8.83 -20.14 12.30
CA PHE A 176 8.30 -19.06 13.14
C PHE A 176 6.77 -19.04 13.11
N ASP A 177 6.15 -18.80 14.27
CA ASP A 177 4.72 -18.53 14.42
C ASP A 177 4.56 -17.37 15.39
N GLY A 178 4.18 -16.21 14.86
CA GLY A 178 4.19 -14.95 15.57
C GLY A 178 2.91 -14.13 15.40
N TYR A 179 2.61 -13.34 16.41
CA TYR A 179 1.44 -12.46 16.49
C TYR A 179 1.89 -11.01 16.59
N TYR A 180 1.40 -10.19 15.67
CA TYR A 180 1.69 -8.78 15.58
C TYR A 180 0.55 -8.03 16.25
N GLU A 181 0.84 -7.32 17.34
CA GLU A 181 -0.09 -6.47 18.06
C GLU A 181 0.26 -5.01 17.79
N ARG A 182 -0.73 -4.19 17.37
CA ARG A 182 -0.47 -2.79 17.02
C ARG A 182 0.13 -2.05 18.22
N GLN A 183 1.11 -1.20 17.94
CA GLN A 183 1.59 -0.26 18.94
C GLN A 183 0.50 0.80 19.24
N PRO A 184 0.43 1.32 20.49
CA PRO A 184 -0.51 2.37 20.89
C PRO A 184 -0.33 3.68 20.12
#